data_AF-G0KZP9-F1
#
_entry.id   AF-G0KZP9-F1
#
_cell.length_a   1.000
_cell.length_b   1.000
_cell.length_c   1.000
_cell.angle_alpha   90.00
_cell.angle_beta   90.00
_cell.angle_gamma   90.00
#
_symmetry.space_group_name_H-M   'P 1'
#
loop_
_entity.id
_entity.type
_entity.pdbx_description
1 polymer ?
#
loop_
_entity_poly.entity_id
_entity_poly.type
_entity_poly.pdbx_seq_one_letter_code
_entity_poly.pdbx_strand_id
1 'polypeptide(L)'
;MKVKMKLLVFIGCWFGCSFAFGQLPKYEHRQELKNITEQWHKISLPLSVLDRSNPDLSDIRIYGLTENDTLEAPYVLNIGSGKHTKQKVDFNLLNTVSNANGFYYTYEIPTTESINELELEFDTDNFNWMVDLEGSQNQNDWFRILEDYRILSIKTGQTDYQHTTLTFPSSQYKYYRLLIKSHKSPKLTRTKLNLDSSLKAIYDSYPVTFMNIDQKDKKTIIDIDLNQSLPLSFLRLNLKETVDYYRPVTVKYVQDSIQTEKGLKYRYKELYRGTLTSIDTTGFKFNSTKAQKLRVIIENNDNRPLQVEGANIKGYRHELIARFDDKAKYYLAYGNKKARAPKYDIINIASQIPDDAPLLALGKVEHTPKAKKTNRALLENKLWLWMVMGFVIVVLGWFTLRMMAKR
;
A
#
# COMPACT_ATOMS: atom_id res chain seq x y z
N MET A 1 9.32 -50.12 36.03
CA MET A 1 8.82 -49.34 34.86
C MET A 1 8.56 -47.84 35.14
N LYS A 2 8.44 -47.38 36.39
CA LYS A 2 8.15 -45.96 36.73
C LYS A 2 9.37 -45.00 36.70
N VAL A 3 10.60 -45.51 36.74
CA VAL A 3 11.82 -44.66 36.73
C VAL A 3 12.23 -44.23 35.31
N LYS A 4 11.97 -45.07 34.29
CA LYS A 4 12.29 -44.74 32.89
C LYS A 4 11.43 -43.63 32.30
N MET A 5 10.24 -43.37 32.84
CA MET A 5 9.30 -42.37 32.33
C MET A 5 9.58 -40.96 32.87
N LYS A 6 10.19 -40.82 34.07
CA LYS A 6 10.58 -39.51 34.62
C LYS A 6 11.85 -38.93 33.98
N LEU A 7 12.77 -39.79 33.52
CA LEU A 7 14.00 -39.34 32.85
C LEU A 7 13.74 -38.82 31.42
N LEU A 8 12.75 -39.39 30.73
CA LEU A 8 12.36 -39.00 29.36
C LEU A 8 11.64 -37.64 29.32
N VAL A 9 10.90 -37.28 30.37
CA VAL A 9 10.23 -35.98 30.49
C VAL A 9 11.23 -34.87 30.82
N PHE A 10 12.30 -35.17 31.57
CA PHE A 10 13.33 -34.18 31.91
C PHE A 10 14.26 -33.85 30.71
N ILE A 11 14.55 -34.84 29.85
CA ILE A 11 15.35 -34.63 28.63
C ILE A 11 14.53 -33.91 27.54
N GLY A 12 13.20 -34.13 27.49
CA GLY A 12 12.30 -33.42 26.57
C GLY A 12 12.16 -31.91 26.89
N CYS A 13 12.14 -31.53 28.17
CA CYS A 13 12.05 -30.12 28.56
C CYS A 13 13.36 -29.34 28.41
N TRP A 14 14.53 -30.00 28.39
CA TRP A 14 15.81 -29.28 28.27
C TRP A 14 16.15 -28.88 26.83
N PHE A 15 15.57 -29.55 25.82
CA PHE A 15 15.71 -29.17 24.41
C PHE A 15 14.79 -28.01 23.97
N GLY A 16 13.86 -27.56 24.82
CA GLY A 16 12.89 -26.51 24.48
C GLY A 16 13.38 -25.06 24.71
N CYS A 17 14.43 -24.84 25.52
CA CYS A 17 14.76 -23.51 26.05
C CYS A 17 16.10 -22.93 25.58
N SER A 18 16.66 -23.35 24.43
CA SER A 18 17.97 -22.84 23.98
C SER A 18 17.96 -22.32 22.54
N PHE A 19 17.06 -21.39 22.22
CA PHE A 19 17.18 -20.55 21.02
C PHE A 19 16.81 -19.08 21.29
N ALA A 20 17.22 -18.53 22.42
CA ALA A 20 17.31 -17.09 22.60
C ALA A 20 18.70 -16.59 22.13
N PHE A 21 19.10 -16.93 20.89
CA PHE A 21 20.17 -16.18 20.25
C PHE A 21 19.60 -14.85 19.82
N GLY A 22 20.18 -13.75 20.30
CA GLY A 22 19.77 -12.38 19.96
C GLY A 22 19.45 -12.27 18.47
N GLN A 23 18.29 -11.71 18.14
CA GLN A 23 17.79 -11.70 16.75
C GLN A 23 18.49 -10.65 15.89
N LEU A 24 19.23 -9.71 16.51
CA LEU A 24 19.93 -8.61 15.84
C LEU A 24 20.88 -9.02 14.70
N PRO A 25 21.70 -10.08 14.81
CA PRO A 25 22.62 -10.49 13.73
C PRO A 25 21.90 -10.99 12.46
N LYS A 26 20.56 -11.14 12.49
CA LYS A 26 19.75 -11.57 11.35
C LYS A 26 19.28 -10.41 10.46
N TYR A 27 19.37 -9.16 10.95
CA TYR A 27 19.09 -7.97 10.15
C TYR A 27 20.36 -7.56 9.40
N GLU A 28 20.25 -7.34 8.09
CA GLU A 28 21.42 -7.11 7.22
C GLU A 28 21.91 -5.66 7.27
N HIS A 29 21.02 -4.74 7.60
CA HIS A 29 21.29 -3.31 7.61
C HIS A 29 20.82 -2.66 8.91
N ARG A 30 21.54 -1.60 9.30
CA ARG A 30 21.12 -0.71 10.38
C ARG A 30 21.47 0.75 10.06
N GLN A 31 20.72 1.69 10.63
CA GLN A 31 21.01 3.12 10.60
C GLN A 31 20.83 3.71 11.98
N GLU A 32 21.79 4.52 12.45
CA GLU A 32 21.69 5.23 13.73
C GLU A 32 20.53 6.24 13.69
N LEU A 33 19.74 6.29 14.77
CA LEU A 33 18.73 7.32 14.99
C LEU A 33 19.35 8.47 15.78
N LYS A 34 19.41 9.65 15.18
CA LYS A 34 20.06 10.84 15.75
C LYS A 34 19.05 11.83 16.29
N ASN A 35 19.47 12.59 17.30
CA ASN A 35 18.71 13.70 17.91
C ASN A 35 17.43 13.25 18.63
N ILE A 36 17.49 12.16 19.39
CA ILE A 36 16.40 11.73 20.27
C ILE A 36 16.37 12.66 21.50
N THR A 37 15.41 13.57 21.52
CA THR A 37 15.26 14.62 22.57
C THR A 37 14.05 14.39 23.46
N GLU A 38 12.98 13.84 22.91
CA GLU A 38 11.67 13.62 23.54
C GLU A 38 11.33 12.14 23.64
N GLN A 39 10.21 11.82 24.29
CA GLN A 39 9.75 10.44 24.40
C GLN A 39 9.19 9.91 23.06
N TRP A 40 8.57 10.77 22.26
CA TRP A 40 7.94 10.40 20.99
C TRP A 40 8.66 11.06 19.82
N HIS A 41 8.91 10.28 18.77
CA HIS A 41 9.41 10.84 17.52
C HIS A 41 8.87 10.15 16.28
N LYS A 42 8.87 10.90 15.18
CA LYS A 42 8.61 10.39 13.84
C LYS A 42 9.91 9.99 13.15
N ILE A 43 9.86 8.92 12.37
CA ILE A 43 10.97 8.45 11.53
C ILE A 43 10.39 8.23 10.13
N SER A 44 10.73 9.12 9.20
CA SER A 44 10.39 8.93 7.78
C SER A 44 11.26 7.81 7.20
N LEU A 45 10.65 6.85 6.49
CA LEU A 45 11.36 5.72 5.90
C LEU A 45 11.87 6.08 4.49
N PRO A 46 13.19 6.30 4.30
CA PRO A 46 13.73 6.63 2.98
C PRO A 46 13.74 5.42 2.06
N LEU A 47 13.93 5.67 0.76
CA LEU A 47 14.02 4.64 -0.28
C LEU A 47 15.05 3.54 0.05
N SER A 48 16.17 3.91 0.67
CA SER A 48 17.22 2.98 1.08
C SER A 48 16.75 1.92 2.09
N VAL A 49 15.73 2.24 2.90
CA VAL A 49 15.09 1.30 3.83
C VAL A 49 14.02 0.50 3.10
N LEU A 50 13.13 1.17 2.37
CA LEU A 50 11.99 0.54 1.70
C LEU A 50 12.42 -0.52 0.67
N ASP A 51 13.47 -0.25 -0.11
CA ASP A 51 14.02 -1.17 -1.10
C ASP A 51 14.51 -2.49 -0.46
N ARG A 52 15.05 -2.41 0.76
CA ARG A 52 15.69 -3.54 1.44
C ARG A 52 14.81 -4.24 2.48
N SER A 53 13.64 -3.69 2.75
CA SER A 53 12.67 -4.26 3.71
C SER A 53 11.70 -5.25 3.04
N ASN A 54 10.97 -6.04 3.82
CA ASN A 54 9.88 -6.87 3.32
C ASN A 54 8.74 -6.01 2.75
N PRO A 55 7.90 -6.54 1.84
CA PRO A 55 6.76 -5.79 1.27
C PRO A 55 5.77 -5.27 2.33
N ASP A 56 5.62 -5.99 3.43
CA ASP A 56 4.75 -5.64 4.57
C ASP A 56 5.50 -4.91 5.70
N LEU A 57 6.79 -4.58 5.49
CA LEU A 57 7.69 -3.95 6.46
C LEU A 57 7.80 -4.72 7.79
N SER A 58 7.50 -6.02 7.77
CA SER A 58 7.53 -6.91 8.95
C SER A 58 8.92 -7.03 9.60
N ASP A 59 9.96 -6.71 8.85
CA ASP A 59 11.36 -6.80 9.24
C ASP A 59 11.96 -5.47 9.71
N ILE A 60 11.13 -4.50 10.07
CA ILE A 60 11.61 -3.27 10.70
C ILE A 60 11.69 -3.46 12.23
N ARG A 61 12.82 -3.08 12.83
CA ARG A 61 13.02 -3.00 14.28
C ARG A 61 13.75 -1.73 14.68
N ILE A 62 13.43 -1.20 15.84
CA ILE A 62 14.20 -0.13 16.47
C ILE A 62 14.80 -0.69 17.75
N TYR A 63 16.12 -0.68 17.87
CA TYR A 63 16.80 -1.20 19.04
C TYR A 63 17.81 -0.20 19.61
N GLY A 64 17.85 -0.10 20.94
CA GLY A 64 18.80 0.67 21.71
C GLY A 64 19.95 -0.22 22.17
N LEU A 65 21.18 0.26 22.02
CA LEU A 65 22.35 -0.37 22.62
C LEU A 65 22.76 0.44 23.86
N THR A 66 22.77 -0.23 25.01
CA THR A 66 23.40 0.25 26.25
C THR A 66 24.73 -0.49 26.46
N GLU A 67 25.47 -0.17 27.53
CA GLU A 67 26.74 -0.86 27.83
C GLU A 67 26.56 -2.37 28.05
N ASN A 68 25.41 -2.79 28.59
CA ASN A 68 25.19 -4.17 29.04
C ASN A 68 24.01 -4.87 28.39
N ASP A 69 23.09 -4.15 27.73
CA ASP A 69 21.86 -4.73 27.22
C ASP A 69 21.38 -4.11 25.89
N THR A 70 20.54 -4.87 25.19
CA THR A 70 19.80 -4.44 24.01
C THR A 70 18.35 -4.19 24.37
N LEU A 71 17.90 -2.96 24.14
CA LEU A 71 16.51 -2.55 24.33
C LEU A 71 15.80 -2.52 22.97
N GLU A 72 14.50 -2.80 22.93
CA GLU A 72 13.67 -2.64 21.72
C GLU A 72 12.69 -1.49 21.95
N ALA A 73 12.73 -0.46 21.09
CA ALA A 73 11.80 0.65 21.16
C ALA A 73 10.53 0.32 20.37
N PRO A 74 9.34 0.40 20.99
CA PRO A 74 8.09 0.12 20.29
C PRO A 74 7.77 1.25 19.29
N TYR A 75 7.14 0.88 18.18
CA TYR A 75 6.72 1.85 17.16
C TYR A 75 5.35 1.50 16.54
N VAL A 76 4.69 2.52 15.98
CA VAL A 76 3.52 2.38 15.12
C VAL A 76 3.91 2.70 13.69
N LEU A 77 3.60 1.81 12.75
CA LEU A 77 3.74 2.08 11.32
C LEU A 77 2.57 2.94 10.86
N ASN A 78 2.85 4.17 10.45
CA ASN A 78 1.89 5.10 9.88
C ASN A 78 2.10 5.17 8.36
N ILE A 79 1.06 4.87 7.59
CA ILE A 79 1.07 4.93 6.14
C ILE A 79 0.18 6.10 5.72
N GLY A 80 0.73 7.03 4.96
CA GLY A 80 0.04 8.22 4.45
C GLY A 80 -1.01 7.93 3.38
N SER A 81 -1.76 6.83 3.46
CA SER A 81 -2.76 6.42 2.47
C SER A 81 -3.93 7.39 2.30
N GLY A 82 -4.02 8.37 3.20
CA GLY A 82 -5.20 9.20 3.37
C GLY A 82 -6.33 8.41 4.04
N LYS A 83 -7.32 9.14 4.53
CA LYS A 83 -8.62 8.57 4.91
C LYS A 83 -9.67 9.25 4.05
N HIS A 84 -10.49 8.45 3.39
CA HIS A 84 -11.58 8.93 2.56
C HIS A 84 -12.87 8.51 3.25
N THR A 85 -13.63 9.50 3.72
CA THR A 85 -14.89 9.28 4.41
C THR A 85 -15.97 10.01 3.64
N LYS A 86 -16.82 9.26 2.96
CA LYS A 86 -18.05 9.77 2.39
C LYS A 86 -19.16 9.68 3.42
N GLN A 87 -19.64 10.82 3.89
CA GLN A 87 -20.86 10.90 4.68
C GLN A 87 -22.04 11.13 3.73
N LYS A 88 -23.00 10.19 3.73
CA LYS A 88 -24.24 10.36 2.99
C LYS A 88 -25.07 11.46 3.68
N VAL A 89 -25.57 12.41 2.89
CA VAL A 89 -26.51 13.43 3.33
C VAL A 89 -27.90 13.07 2.81
N ASP A 90 -28.87 13.02 3.72
CA ASP A 90 -30.26 12.72 3.35
C ASP A 90 -30.93 13.94 2.72
N PHE A 91 -31.85 13.69 1.79
CA PHE A 91 -32.51 14.75 1.01
C PHE A 91 -33.91 14.31 0.57
N ASN A 92 -34.75 15.29 0.22
CA ASN A 92 -36.03 15.08 -0.45
C ASN A 92 -35.92 15.52 -1.91
N LEU A 93 -36.38 14.69 -2.85
CA LEU A 93 -36.54 15.11 -4.25
C LEU A 93 -37.86 15.85 -4.40
N LEU A 94 -37.82 17.15 -4.63
CA LEU A 94 -39.01 18.01 -4.71
C LEU A 94 -39.61 18.02 -6.10
N ASN A 95 -38.79 18.21 -7.13
CA ASN A 95 -39.26 18.41 -8.50
C ASN A 95 -38.44 17.59 -9.49
N THR A 96 -39.14 17.02 -10.47
CA THR A 96 -38.56 16.43 -11.69
C THR A 96 -39.33 16.99 -12.88
N VAL A 97 -38.79 18.04 -13.50
CA VAL A 97 -39.49 18.82 -14.53
C VAL A 97 -38.55 19.07 -15.72
N SER A 98 -39.10 19.53 -16.84
CA SER A 98 -38.30 19.82 -18.04
C SER A 98 -38.80 21.02 -18.79
N ASN A 99 -37.91 21.71 -19.51
CA ASN A 99 -38.25 22.75 -20.47
C ASN A 99 -37.30 22.67 -21.68
N ALA A 100 -37.28 23.72 -22.53
CA ALA A 100 -36.41 23.78 -23.70
C ALA A 100 -34.90 23.67 -23.41
N ASN A 101 -34.47 24.03 -22.20
CA ASN A 101 -33.06 23.98 -21.78
C ASN A 101 -32.63 22.58 -21.30
N GLY A 102 -33.58 21.71 -20.94
CA GLY A 102 -33.29 20.35 -20.47
C GLY A 102 -34.17 19.90 -19.31
N PHE A 103 -33.62 18.99 -18.50
CA PHE A 103 -34.31 18.33 -17.40
C PHE A 103 -33.77 18.81 -16.05
N TYR A 104 -34.67 19.24 -15.17
CA TYR A 104 -34.36 19.79 -13.86
C TYR A 104 -34.76 18.81 -12.75
N TYR A 105 -33.84 18.64 -11.79
CA TYR A 105 -34.06 17.90 -10.56
C TYR A 105 -33.76 18.82 -9.38
N THR A 106 -34.76 19.07 -8.53
CA THR A 106 -34.61 19.92 -7.36
C THR A 106 -34.60 19.07 -6.09
N TYR A 107 -33.53 19.15 -5.33
CA TYR A 107 -33.31 18.47 -4.06
C TYR A 107 -33.45 19.46 -2.90
N GLU A 108 -34.10 19.07 -1.83
CA GLU A 108 -34.09 19.77 -0.54
C GLU A 108 -33.27 18.98 0.46
N ILE A 109 -32.30 19.63 1.10
CA ILE A 109 -31.58 19.11 2.26
C ILE A 109 -32.31 19.63 3.50
N PRO A 110 -32.97 18.77 4.29
CA PRO A 110 -33.73 19.21 5.46
C PRO A 110 -32.82 19.56 6.65
N THR A 111 -31.55 19.18 6.60
CA THR A 111 -30.53 19.44 7.61
C THR A 111 -29.66 20.64 7.21
N THR A 112 -28.78 21.07 8.12
CA THR A 112 -27.77 22.09 7.85
C THR A 112 -26.44 21.47 7.41
N GLU A 113 -26.44 20.25 6.86
CA GLU A 113 -25.21 19.62 6.41
C GLU A 113 -24.72 20.26 5.11
N SER A 114 -23.40 20.34 4.95
CA SER A 114 -22.82 20.72 3.67
C SER A 114 -22.70 19.49 2.78
N ILE A 115 -22.71 19.69 1.46
CA ILE A 115 -22.37 18.67 0.47
C ILE A 115 -21.28 19.20 -0.46
N ASN A 116 -20.55 18.29 -1.08
CA ASN A 116 -19.52 18.61 -2.08
C ASN A 116 -19.46 17.58 -3.21
N GLU A 117 -20.34 16.59 -3.19
CA GLU A 117 -20.41 15.53 -4.19
C GLU A 117 -21.87 15.14 -4.48
N LEU A 118 -22.16 14.93 -5.75
CA LEU A 118 -23.43 14.40 -6.25
C LEU A 118 -23.17 13.18 -7.13
N GLU A 119 -23.55 11.98 -6.68
CA GLU A 119 -23.49 10.76 -7.50
C GLU A 119 -24.81 10.55 -8.23
N LEU A 120 -24.77 10.43 -9.56
CA LEU A 120 -25.94 10.24 -10.41
C LEU A 120 -25.90 8.85 -11.08
N GLU A 121 -26.99 8.11 -11.00
CA GLU A 121 -27.17 6.83 -11.69
C GLU A 121 -28.33 6.96 -12.70
N PHE A 122 -28.08 6.53 -13.94
CA PHE A 122 -29.03 6.65 -15.05
C PHE A 122 -29.34 5.26 -15.64
N ASP A 123 -30.59 5.04 -16.04
CA ASP A 123 -31.00 3.89 -16.88
C ASP A 123 -30.82 4.23 -18.36
N THR A 124 -29.64 4.72 -18.71
CA THR A 124 -29.26 5.09 -20.08
C THR A 124 -27.76 4.94 -20.23
N ASP A 125 -27.35 4.13 -21.20
CA ASP A 125 -25.95 3.99 -21.61
C ASP A 125 -25.65 4.94 -22.77
N ASN A 126 -24.37 5.21 -23.03
CA ASN A 126 -23.92 5.93 -24.23
C ASN A 126 -24.49 7.35 -24.37
N PHE A 127 -24.28 8.18 -23.35
CA PHE A 127 -24.64 9.59 -23.36
C PHE A 127 -23.44 10.50 -23.10
N ASN A 128 -23.58 11.77 -23.47
CA ASN A 128 -22.62 12.83 -23.20
C ASN A 128 -23.41 14.13 -23.02
N TRP A 129 -23.53 14.59 -21.78
CA TRP A 129 -24.35 15.74 -21.41
C TRP A 129 -23.52 16.77 -20.64
N MET A 130 -23.95 18.02 -20.74
CA MET A 130 -23.49 19.09 -19.87
C MET A 130 -24.52 19.31 -18.77
N VAL A 131 -24.06 19.57 -17.56
CA VAL A 131 -24.95 19.84 -16.43
C VAL A 131 -24.54 21.12 -15.71
N ASP A 132 -25.56 21.81 -15.20
CA ASP A 132 -25.38 22.93 -14.28
C ASP A 132 -25.91 22.51 -12.90
N LEU A 133 -25.22 22.93 -11.85
CA LEU A 133 -25.66 22.74 -10.48
C LEU A 133 -25.77 24.11 -9.81
N GLU A 134 -26.94 24.40 -9.25
CA GLU A 134 -27.23 25.64 -8.55
C GLU A 134 -27.68 25.36 -7.12
N GLY A 135 -27.39 26.29 -6.21
CA GLY A 135 -27.83 26.27 -4.82
C GLY A 135 -28.75 27.44 -4.49
N SER A 136 -29.73 27.23 -3.62
CA SER A 136 -30.65 28.27 -3.14
C SER A 136 -31.04 28.04 -1.69
N GLN A 137 -31.29 29.12 -0.93
CA GLN A 137 -31.88 29.03 0.41
C GLN A 137 -33.41 29.15 0.41
N ASN A 138 -33.98 29.74 -0.65
CA ASN A 138 -35.38 30.19 -0.66
C ASN A 138 -36.16 29.80 -1.94
N GLN A 139 -35.54 29.06 -2.87
CA GLN A 139 -36.05 28.71 -4.21
C GLN A 139 -36.27 29.88 -5.18
N ASN A 140 -35.96 31.12 -4.77
CA ASN A 140 -36.08 32.32 -5.61
C ASN A 140 -34.71 32.75 -6.15
N ASP A 141 -33.73 32.89 -5.25
CA ASP A 141 -32.37 33.30 -5.58
C ASP A 141 -31.51 32.04 -5.76
N TRP A 142 -30.98 31.86 -6.97
CA TRP A 142 -30.16 30.70 -7.33
C TRP A 142 -28.72 31.13 -7.60
N PHE A 143 -27.78 30.44 -6.97
CA PHE A 143 -26.35 30.68 -7.09
C PHE A 143 -25.70 29.50 -7.78
N ARG A 144 -24.93 29.78 -8.83
CA ARG A 144 -24.22 28.76 -9.62
C ARG A 144 -23.10 28.13 -8.79
N ILE A 145 -23.08 26.80 -8.75
CA ILE A 145 -22.04 25.98 -8.11
C ILE A 145 -21.18 25.32 -9.20
N LEU A 146 -21.82 24.72 -10.20
CA LEU A 146 -21.18 24.17 -11.39
C LEU A 146 -21.90 24.68 -12.64
N GLU A 147 -21.15 24.87 -13.72
CA GLU A 147 -21.64 25.24 -15.04
C GLU A 147 -20.93 24.41 -16.08
N ASP A 148 -21.70 23.92 -17.05
CA ASP A 148 -21.21 23.09 -18.16
C ASP A 148 -20.33 21.92 -17.70
N TYR A 149 -20.68 21.32 -16.55
CA TYR A 149 -19.99 20.15 -16.05
C TYR A 149 -20.36 18.95 -16.91
N ARG A 150 -19.36 18.33 -17.53
CA ARG A 150 -19.59 17.22 -18.45
C ARG A 150 -19.79 15.91 -17.68
N ILE A 151 -20.90 15.23 -17.94
CA ILE A 151 -21.14 13.84 -17.52
C ILE A 151 -21.33 12.94 -18.74
N LEU A 152 -20.87 11.70 -18.65
CA LEU A 152 -20.98 10.77 -19.77
C LEU A 152 -20.96 9.31 -19.34
N SER A 153 -21.47 8.47 -20.23
CA SER A 153 -21.38 7.01 -20.17
C SER A 153 -20.94 6.51 -21.54
N ILE A 154 -19.95 5.63 -21.59
CA ILE A 154 -19.47 4.96 -22.80
C ILE A 154 -19.44 3.47 -22.51
N LYS A 155 -20.29 2.72 -23.22
CA LYS A 155 -20.41 1.28 -23.11
C LYS A 155 -20.36 0.65 -24.49
N THR A 156 -19.31 -0.11 -24.70
CA THR A 156 -18.99 -0.83 -25.93
C THR A 156 -18.59 -2.27 -25.57
N GLY A 157 -18.33 -3.13 -26.56
CA GLY A 157 -17.79 -4.47 -26.29
C GLY A 157 -16.40 -4.49 -25.64
N GLN A 158 -15.70 -3.36 -25.57
CA GLN A 158 -14.31 -3.26 -25.10
C GLN A 158 -14.12 -2.30 -23.91
N THR A 159 -15.03 -1.35 -23.72
CA THR A 159 -14.94 -0.29 -22.72
C THR A 159 -16.29 -0.13 -22.05
N ASP A 160 -16.30 -0.13 -20.73
CA ASP A 160 -17.42 0.27 -19.88
C ASP A 160 -16.91 1.37 -18.94
N TYR A 161 -17.25 2.62 -19.24
CA TYR A 161 -16.77 3.80 -18.53
C TYR A 161 -17.93 4.75 -18.25
N GLN A 162 -18.01 5.24 -17.01
CA GLN A 162 -19.00 6.22 -16.60
C GLN A 162 -18.31 7.34 -15.80
N HIS A 163 -18.70 8.58 -16.09
CA HIS A 163 -18.34 9.77 -15.34
C HIS A 163 -19.62 10.52 -15.02
N THR A 164 -20.27 10.15 -13.90
CA THR A 164 -21.58 10.67 -13.48
C THR A 164 -21.56 11.23 -12.06
N THR A 165 -20.37 11.40 -11.48
CA THR A 165 -20.16 12.02 -10.18
C THR A 165 -19.75 13.48 -10.36
N LEU A 166 -20.55 14.40 -9.83
CA LEU A 166 -20.21 15.82 -9.76
C LEU A 166 -19.43 16.08 -8.49
N THR A 167 -18.29 16.76 -8.59
CA THR A 167 -17.49 17.19 -7.45
C THR A 167 -17.34 18.71 -7.48
N PHE A 168 -17.51 19.36 -6.33
CA PHE A 168 -17.54 20.82 -6.22
C PHE A 168 -17.06 21.28 -4.83
N PRO A 169 -16.74 22.57 -4.61
CA PRO A 169 -16.41 23.06 -3.27
C PRO A 169 -17.52 22.81 -2.26
N SER A 170 -17.17 22.61 -0.99
CA SER A 170 -18.14 22.42 0.09
C SER A 170 -19.18 23.55 0.09
N SER A 171 -20.45 23.16 0.04
CA SER A 171 -21.58 24.05 -0.15
C SER A 171 -22.70 23.69 0.83
N GLN A 172 -23.37 24.70 1.39
CA GLN A 172 -24.42 24.54 2.40
C GLN A 172 -25.68 25.31 1.98
N TYR A 173 -26.42 24.79 1.00
CA TYR A 173 -27.72 25.34 0.60
C TYR A 173 -28.86 24.42 1.02
N LYS A 174 -30.01 25.01 1.35
CA LYS A 174 -31.21 24.21 1.61
C LYS A 174 -31.71 23.49 0.35
N TYR A 175 -31.58 24.12 -0.82
CA TYR A 175 -32.03 23.55 -2.10
C TYR A 175 -30.89 23.47 -3.11
N TYR A 176 -30.83 22.36 -3.83
CA TYR A 176 -29.94 22.16 -4.97
C TYR A 176 -30.77 21.87 -6.22
N ARG A 177 -30.45 22.53 -7.33
CA ARG A 177 -31.11 22.29 -8.62
C ARG A 177 -30.06 21.85 -9.64
N LEU A 178 -30.23 20.63 -10.11
CA LEU A 178 -29.44 20.04 -11.18
C LEU A 178 -30.20 20.24 -12.50
N LEU A 179 -29.57 20.87 -13.47
CA LEU A 179 -30.02 20.91 -14.87
C LEU A 179 -29.17 19.95 -15.69
N ILE A 180 -29.80 18.97 -16.33
CA ILE A 180 -29.18 18.12 -17.36
C ILE A 180 -29.58 18.65 -18.73
N LYS A 181 -28.62 19.20 -19.48
CA LYS A 181 -28.81 19.73 -20.83
C LYS A 181 -28.90 18.58 -21.82
N SER A 182 -30.11 18.07 -22.02
CA SER A 182 -30.42 16.97 -22.93
C SER A 182 -31.76 17.19 -23.63
N HIS A 183 -31.84 16.80 -24.91
CA HIS A 183 -33.07 16.81 -25.69
C HIS A 183 -33.98 15.60 -25.41
N LYS A 184 -33.43 14.54 -24.81
CA LYS A 184 -34.17 13.32 -24.44
C LYS A 184 -34.11 13.14 -22.93
N SER A 185 -35.16 12.56 -22.36
CA SER A 185 -35.21 12.29 -20.92
C SER A 185 -34.00 11.44 -20.50
N PRO A 186 -33.20 11.88 -19.51
CA PRO A 186 -31.99 11.19 -19.12
C PRO A 186 -32.25 9.95 -18.26
N LYS A 187 -33.51 9.66 -17.89
CA LYS A 187 -33.90 8.51 -17.05
C LYS A 187 -33.03 8.37 -15.78
N LEU A 188 -32.95 9.43 -14.99
CA LEU A 188 -32.25 9.41 -13.69
C LEU A 188 -32.97 8.45 -12.73
N THR A 189 -32.28 7.41 -12.27
CA THR A 189 -32.84 6.39 -11.37
C THR A 189 -32.46 6.63 -9.92
N ARG A 190 -31.26 7.17 -9.66
CA ARG A 190 -30.78 7.41 -8.31
C ARG A 190 -29.88 8.63 -8.25
N THR A 191 -30.00 9.36 -7.14
CA THR A 191 -29.09 10.42 -6.74
C THR A 191 -28.58 10.12 -5.33
N LYS A 192 -27.30 10.34 -5.08
CA LYS A 192 -26.74 10.45 -3.73
C LYS A 192 -26.08 11.79 -3.54
N LEU A 193 -26.39 12.45 -2.43
CA LEU A 193 -25.72 13.66 -1.98
C LEU A 193 -24.73 13.22 -0.89
N ASN A 194 -23.47 13.60 -1.02
CA ASN A 194 -22.45 13.26 -0.05
C ASN A 194 -21.67 14.49 0.39
N LEU A 195 -21.25 14.47 1.65
CA LEU A 195 -20.10 15.20 2.12
C LEU A 195 -18.89 14.26 2.08
N ASP A 196 -18.10 14.38 1.02
CA ASP A 196 -16.82 13.72 0.89
C ASP A 196 -15.75 14.47 1.69
N SER A 197 -15.35 13.88 2.81
CA SER A 197 -14.24 14.36 3.62
C SER A 197 -13.02 13.48 3.40
N SER A 198 -11.96 14.06 2.85
CA SER A 198 -10.71 13.34 2.62
C SER A 198 -9.56 13.96 3.41
N LEU A 199 -8.94 13.18 4.29
CA LEU A 199 -7.55 13.44 4.67
C LEU A 199 -6.70 13.09 3.45
N LYS A 200 -6.07 14.11 2.86
CA LYS A 200 -5.24 13.93 1.66
C LYS A 200 -4.14 12.92 1.93
N ALA A 201 -4.04 11.94 1.03
CA ALA A 201 -2.93 11.01 1.04
C ALA A 201 -1.60 11.77 0.81
N ILE A 202 -0.58 11.37 1.57
CA ILE A 202 0.77 11.92 1.47
C ILE A 202 1.59 10.92 0.65
N TYR A 203 2.12 11.40 -0.47
CA TYR A 203 2.87 10.59 -1.41
C TYR A 203 4.33 10.99 -1.47
N ASP A 204 5.19 10.01 -1.67
CA ASP A 204 6.54 10.20 -2.18
C ASP A 204 6.57 9.88 -3.68
N SER A 205 7.23 10.74 -4.46
CA SER A 205 7.39 10.52 -5.89
C SER A 205 8.64 9.70 -6.15
N TYR A 206 8.54 8.74 -7.07
CA TYR A 206 9.66 7.87 -7.41
C TYR A 206 10.16 8.17 -8.82
N PRO A 207 11.49 8.32 -9.01
CA PRO A 207 12.04 8.63 -10.31
C PRO A 207 11.89 7.42 -11.24
N VAL A 208 11.40 7.68 -12.46
CA VAL A 208 11.45 6.71 -13.55
C VAL A 208 12.88 6.68 -14.08
N THR A 209 13.56 5.54 -13.99
CA THR A 209 14.95 5.41 -14.45
C THR A 209 15.01 5.10 -15.93
N PHE A 210 14.12 4.24 -16.40
CA PHE A 210 14.03 3.88 -17.80
C PHE A 210 12.56 3.69 -18.19
N MET A 211 12.24 4.12 -19.41
CA MET A 211 10.93 3.91 -20.02
C MET A 211 11.12 3.53 -21.48
N ASN A 212 10.47 2.46 -21.90
CA ASN A 212 10.38 2.05 -23.30
C ASN A 212 8.92 1.99 -23.72
N ILE A 213 8.63 2.49 -24.92
CA ILE A 213 7.30 2.45 -25.51
C ILE A 213 7.40 1.67 -26.80
N ASP A 214 6.66 0.57 -26.88
CA ASP A 214 6.56 -0.27 -28.06
C ASP A 214 5.10 -0.37 -28.52
N GLN A 215 4.90 -0.66 -29.79
CA GLN A 215 3.58 -0.79 -30.39
C GLN A 215 3.48 -2.14 -31.09
N LYS A 216 2.56 -2.98 -30.61
CA LYS A 216 2.39 -4.34 -31.12
C LYS A 216 0.94 -4.78 -31.03
N ASP A 217 0.45 -5.47 -32.05
CA ASP A 217 -0.88 -6.11 -32.07
C ASP A 217 -2.02 -5.14 -31.68
N LYS A 218 -1.98 -3.91 -32.20
CA LYS A 218 -2.93 -2.81 -31.88
C LYS A 218 -2.91 -2.34 -30.42
N LYS A 219 -1.77 -2.48 -29.76
CA LYS A 219 -1.54 -2.06 -28.36
C LYS A 219 -0.32 -1.16 -28.26
N THR A 220 -0.36 -0.21 -27.34
CA THR A 220 0.84 0.47 -26.85
C THR A 220 1.28 -0.22 -25.57
N ILE A 221 2.51 -0.73 -25.55
CA ILE A 221 3.13 -1.38 -24.40
C ILE A 221 4.20 -0.44 -23.85
N ILE A 222 4.02 0.00 -22.62
CA ILE A 222 4.93 0.91 -21.93
C ILE A 222 5.60 0.13 -20.80
N ASP A 223 6.89 -0.15 -20.96
CA ASP A 223 7.71 -0.77 -19.93
C ASP A 223 8.44 0.31 -19.14
N ILE A 224 8.29 0.28 -17.81
CA ILE A 224 8.85 1.28 -16.89
C ILE A 224 9.73 0.56 -15.86
N ASP A 225 10.97 1.02 -15.70
CA ASP A 225 11.92 0.51 -14.70
C ASP A 225 12.28 1.61 -13.70
N LEU A 226 12.13 1.29 -12.41
CA LEU A 226 12.45 2.15 -11.28
C LEU A 226 13.87 1.91 -10.74
N ASN A 227 14.59 0.89 -11.23
CA ASN A 227 15.91 0.43 -10.76
C ASN A 227 15.96 -0.07 -9.29
N GLN A 228 14.91 0.13 -8.51
CA GLN A 228 14.78 -0.29 -7.11
C GLN A 228 13.36 -0.77 -6.84
N SER A 229 13.21 -1.66 -5.85
CA SER A 229 11.94 -2.29 -5.49
C SER A 229 11.18 -1.42 -4.50
N LEU A 230 10.18 -0.67 -4.96
CA LEU A 230 9.50 0.35 -4.17
C LEU A 230 8.01 0.05 -3.96
N PRO A 231 7.39 0.46 -2.84
CA PRO A 231 5.97 0.28 -2.59
C PRO A 231 5.15 1.29 -3.41
N LEU A 232 4.62 0.84 -4.55
CA LEU A 232 3.88 1.68 -5.49
C LEU A 232 2.39 1.67 -5.14
N SER A 233 1.73 2.82 -5.15
CA SER A 233 0.27 2.92 -4.97
C SER A 233 -0.43 3.79 -6.01
N PHE A 234 0.35 4.45 -6.88
CA PHE A 234 -0.18 5.37 -7.87
C PHE A 234 0.69 5.45 -9.12
N LEU A 235 0.04 5.50 -10.28
CA LEU A 235 0.67 5.75 -11.58
C LEU A 235 -0.17 6.73 -12.39
N ARG A 236 0.45 7.76 -12.96
CA ARG A 236 -0.17 8.63 -13.97
C ARG A 236 0.69 8.67 -15.22
N LEU A 237 0.09 8.47 -16.39
CA LEU A 237 0.75 8.74 -17.67
C LEU A 237 0.57 10.21 -18.01
N ASN A 238 1.64 10.87 -18.43
CA ASN A 238 1.57 12.22 -18.99
C ASN A 238 1.40 12.08 -20.50
N LEU A 239 0.26 12.53 -21.02
CA LEU A 239 -0.14 12.38 -22.42
C LEU A 239 -0.26 13.74 -23.09
N LYS A 240 0.14 13.82 -24.36
CA LYS A 240 -0.01 15.00 -25.21
C LYS A 240 -1.07 14.76 -26.27
N GLU A 241 -2.33 14.80 -25.86
CA GLU A 241 -3.47 14.68 -26.77
C GLU A 241 -4.37 15.91 -26.65
N THR A 242 -4.91 16.34 -27.78
CA THR A 242 -5.84 17.47 -27.87
C THR A 242 -7.28 17.04 -28.11
N VAL A 243 -7.51 15.75 -28.34
CA VAL A 243 -8.81 15.16 -28.66
C VAL A 243 -9.22 14.19 -27.57
N ASP A 244 -10.53 13.95 -27.47
CA ASP A 244 -11.07 12.98 -26.53
C ASP A 244 -10.60 11.55 -26.83
N TYR A 245 -10.25 10.81 -25.79
CA TYR A 245 -9.87 9.40 -25.89
C TYR A 245 -10.41 8.61 -24.70
N TYR A 246 -10.70 7.34 -24.95
CA TYR A 246 -11.16 6.37 -23.95
C TYR A 246 -10.57 5.01 -24.32
N ARG A 247 -9.48 4.63 -23.65
CA ARG A 247 -8.71 3.42 -23.96
C ARG A 247 -8.76 2.45 -22.79
N PRO A 248 -9.14 1.18 -22.99
CA PRO A 248 -8.89 0.15 -22.00
C PRO A 248 -7.40 0.11 -21.66
N VAL A 249 -7.08 0.14 -20.37
CA VAL A 249 -5.72 0.13 -19.86
C VAL A 249 -5.56 -0.94 -18.81
N THR A 250 -4.45 -1.67 -18.88
CA THR A 250 -4.03 -2.63 -17.84
C THR A 250 -2.63 -2.27 -17.37
N VAL A 251 -2.47 -2.09 -16.05
CA VAL A 251 -1.16 -1.95 -15.42
C VAL A 251 -0.78 -3.28 -14.79
N LYS A 252 0.41 -3.76 -15.12
CA LYS A 252 1.01 -4.98 -14.57
C LYS A 252 2.33 -4.66 -13.93
N TYR A 253 2.77 -5.50 -13.00
CA TYR A 253 4.11 -5.45 -12.43
C TYR A 253 4.81 -6.79 -12.58
N VAL A 254 6.14 -6.77 -12.57
CA VAL A 254 6.94 -8.00 -12.55
C VAL A 254 6.90 -8.61 -11.16
N GLN A 255 6.28 -9.79 -11.03
CA GLN A 255 6.19 -10.53 -9.78
C GLN A 255 7.44 -11.37 -9.53
N ASP A 256 7.90 -12.08 -10.55
CA ASP A 256 9.11 -12.89 -10.52
C ASP A 256 9.79 -12.87 -11.89
N SER A 257 11.03 -13.37 -11.93
CA SER A 257 11.76 -13.61 -13.16
C SER A 257 12.40 -14.99 -13.11
N ILE A 258 12.49 -15.60 -14.29
CA ILE A 258 13.10 -16.91 -14.48
C ILE A 258 14.21 -16.74 -15.50
N GLN A 259 15.43 -17.15 -15.13
CA GLN A 259 16.55 -17.22 -16.07
C GLN A 259 16.28 -18.37 -17.05
N THR A 260 16.29 -18.07 -18.34
CA THR A 260 16.19 -19.07 -19.41
C THR A 260 17.42 -18.96 -20.33
N GLU A 261 17.64 -19.97 -21.17
CA GLU A 261 18.72 -19.96 -22.18
C GLU A 261 18.60 -18.77 -23.16
N LYS A 262 17.37 -18.25 -23.36
CA LYS A 262 17.08 -17.07 -24.20
C LYS A 262 17.09 -15.75 -23.43
N GLY A 263 17.50 -15.75 -22.16
CA GLY A 263 17.55 -14.59 -21.28
C GLY A 263 16.52 -14.60 -20.14
N LEU A 264 16.38 -13.48 -19.44
CA LEU A 264 15.42 -13.31 -18.35
C LEU A 264 13.99 -13.29 -18.90
N LYS A 265 13.14 -14.22 -18.43
CA LYS A 265 11.70 -14.20 -18.68
C LYS A 265 10.99 -13.64 -17.45
N TYR A 266 10.23 -12.57 -17.63
CA TYR A 266 9.45 -11.95 -16.55
C TYR A 266 8.05 -12.53 -16.46
N ARG A 267 7.59 -12.79 -15.24
CA ARG A 267 6.19 -13.10 -14.96
C ARG A 267 5.50 -11.84 -14.45
N TYR A 268 4.42 -11.48 -15.14
CA TYR A 268 3.63 -10.31 -14.82
C TYR A 268 2.38 -10.68 -14.02
N LYS A 269 2.04 -9.83 -13.06
CA LYS A 269 0.74 -9.87 -12.36
C LYS A 269 0.01 -8.55 -12.56
N GLU A 270 -1.30 -8.61 -12.71
CA GLU A 270 -2.16 -7.44 -12.85
C GLU A 270 -2.19 -6.65 -11.54
N LEU A 271 -2.02 -5.33 -11.66
CA LEU A 271 -2.03 -4.37 -10.56
C LEU A 271 -3.28 -3.48 -10.63
N TYR A 272 -3.69 -3.12 -11.84
CA TYR A 272 -4.85 -2.28 -12.11
C TYR A 272 -5.42 -2.56 -13.51
N ARG A 273 -6.74 -2.42 -13.64
CA ARG A 273 -7.47 -2.46 -14.91
C ARG A 273 -8.55 -1.38 -14.88
N GLY A 274 -8.68 -0.65 -15.98
CA GLY A 274 -9.68 0.42 -16.10
C GLY A 274 -9.64 1.06 -17.47
N THR A 275 -10.07 2.33 -17.53
CA THR A 275 -10.11 3.12 -18.76
C THR A 275 -9.25 4.37 -18.59
N LEU A 276 -8.32 4.58 -19.52
CA LEU A 276 -7.52 5.79 -19.66
C LEU A 276 -8.31 6.80 -20.49
N THR A 277 -8.60 7.97 -19.92
CA THR A 277 -9.52 8.96 -20.52
C THR A 277 -8.95 10.37 -20.53
N SER A 278 -9.43 11.21 -21.45
CA SER A 278 -9.16 12.66 -21.47
C SER A 278 -9.93 13.44 -20.40
N ILE A 279 -10.92 12.82 -19.76
CA ILE A 279 -11.84 13.46 -18.80
C ILE A 279 -11.28 13.38 -17.38
N ASP A 280 -11.01 12.16 -16.92
CA ASP A 280 -10.32 11.93 -15.65
C ASP A 280 -8.84 11.67 -15.90
N THR A 281 -8.03 12.71 -15.69
CA THR A 281 -6.57 12.68 -15.83
C THR A 281 -5.85 12.52 -14.48
N THR A 282 -6.59 12.18 -13.42
CA THR A 282 -6.03 12.10 -12.05
C THR A 282 -5.02 10.96 -11.90
N GLY A 283 -5.10 9.92 -12.73
CA GLY A 283 -4.20 8.75 -12.73
C GLY A 283 -4.80 7.53 -12.04
N PHE A 284 -4.06 6.43 -12.06
CA PHE A 284 -4.51 5.14 -11.54
C PHE A 284 -4.03 4.96 -10.09
N LYS A 285 -4.97 4.71 -9.18
CA LYS A 285 -4.71 4.33 -7.79
C LYS A 285 -4.88 2.81 -7.63
N PHE A 286 -3.99 2.18 -6.88
CA PHE A 286 -4.02 0.74 -6.61
C PHE A 286 -3.42 0.43 -5.24
N ASN A 287 -3.65 -0.80 -4.76
CA ASN A 287 -3.12 -1.24 -3.47
C ASN A 287 -1.59 -1.17 -3.45
N SER A 288 -1.03 -0.68 -2.33
CA SER A 288 0.43 -0.55 -2.15
C SER A 288 1.13 -1.87 -2.44
N THR A 289 1.90 -1.92 -3.53
CA THR A 289 2.54 -3.14 -4.04
C THR A 289 4.00 -2.87 -4.30
N LYS A 290 4.87 -3.69 -3.70
CA LYS A 290 6.32 -3.57 -3.91
C LYS A 290 6.70 -4.06 -5.31
N ALA A 291 7.24 -3.17 -6.14
CA ALA A 291 7.61 -3.47 -7.51
C ALA A 291 8.81 -2.63 -7.98
N GLN A 292 9.62 -3.22 -8.87
CA GLN A 292 10.72 -2.53 -9.56
C GLN A 292 10.35 -2.17 -11.00
N LYS A 293 9.57 -3.03 -11.67
CA LYS A 293 9.22 -2.89 -13.08
C LYS A 293 7.71 -2.93 -13.26
N LEU A 294 7.19 -1.99 -14.04
CA LEU A 294 5.79 -1.91 -14.46
C LEU A 294 5.68 -2.08 -15.96
N ARG A 295 4.55 -2.65 -16.38
CA ARG A 295 4.12 -2.69 -17.78
C ARG A 295 2.71 -2.13 -17.88
N VAL A 296 2.54 -1.04 -18.61
CA VAL A 296 1.24 -0.48 -18.93
C VAL A 296 0.87 -0.90 -20.35
N ILE A 297 -0.32 -1.45 -20.52
CA ILE A 297 -0.84 -1.91 -21.81
C ILE A 297 -2.07 -1.06 -22.11
N ILE A 298 -2.00 -0.28 -23.18
CA ILE A 298 -3.11 0.52 -23.69
C ILE A 298 -3.63 -0.19 -24.94
N GLU A 299 -4.92 -0.54 -24.94
CA GLU A 299 -5.58 -1.14 -26.11
C GLU A 299 -5.97 -0.02 -27.09
N ASN A 300 -5.23 0.12 -28.20
CA ASN A 300 -5.49 1.16 -29.21
C ASN A 300 -6.62 0.76 -30.16
N ASN A 301 -6.81 -0.54 -30.40
CA ASN A 301 -7.67 -1.04 -31.47
C ASN A 301 -7.27 -0.40 -32.82
N ASP A 302 -8.22 0.06 -33.61
CA ASP A 302 -7.95 0.69 -34.92
C ASP A 302 -7.56 2.17 -34.82
N ASN A 303 -7.36 2.69 -33.60
CA ASN A 303 -7.03 4.09 -33.43
C ASN A 303 -5.53 4.30 -33.42
N ARG A 304 -5.13 5.55 -33.73
CA ARG A 304 -3.74 5.97 -33.57
C ARG A 304 -3.30 5.80 -32.10
N PRO A 305 -2.07 5.32 -31.85
CA PRO A 305 -1.46 5.30 -30.53
C PRO A 305 -1.44 6.69 -29.89
N LEU A 306 -1.67 6.75 -28.58
CA LEU A 306 -1.58 8.01 -27.81
C LEU A 306 -0.11 8.45 -27.65
N GLN A 307 0.14 9.75 -27.70
CA GLN A 307 1.47 10.32 -27.46
C GLN A 307 1.77 10.40 -25.96
N VAL A 308 2.63 9.49 -25.48
CA VAL A 308 3.07 9.43 -24.08
C VAL A 308 4.38 10.20 -23.92
N GLU A 309 4.39 11.21 -23.05
CA GLU A 309 5.58 12.02 -22.75
C GLU A 309 6.36 11.50 -21.53
N GLY A 310 5.67 10.81 -20.62
CA GLY A 310 6.29 10.25 -19.43
C GLY A 310 5.28 9.62 -18.47
N ALA A 311 5.77 9.26 -17.29
CA ALA A 311 4.94 8.68 -16.24
C ALA A 311 5.38 9.20 -14.89
N ASN A 312 4.39 9.46 -14.04
CA ASN A 312 4.59 9.86 -12.66
C ASN A 312 4.17 8.70 -11.77
N ILE A 313 5.14 8.11 -11.08
CA ILE A 313 4.94 6.99 -10.17
C ILE A 313 5.09 7.49 -8.74
N LYS A 314 4.15 7.08 -7.88
CA LYS A 314 4.16 7.47 -6.46
C LYS A 314 3.83 6.28 -5.57
N GLY A 315 4.32 6.36 -4.33
CA GLY A 315 3.96 5.48 -3.22
C GLY A 315 3.48 6.31 -2.04
N TYR A 316 2.72 5.70 -1.13
CA TYR A 316 2.38 6.36 0.11
C TYR A 316 3.64 6.60 0.94
N ARG A 317 3.69 7.73 1.64
CA ARG A 317 4.76 7.97 2.60
C ARG A 317 4.62 6.99 3.77
N HIS A 318 5.74 6.37 4.14
CA HIS A 318 5.81 5.45 5.27
C HIS A 318 6.59 6.12 6.39
N GLU A 319 5.98 6.21 7.56
CA GLU A 319 6.57 6.79 8.76
C GLU A 319 6.43 5.81 9.93
N LEU A 320 7.42 5.79 10.81
CA LEU A 320 7.29 5.14 12.11
C LEU A 320 7.10 6.23 13.16
N ILE A 321 6.19 6.00 14.09
CA ILE A 321 6.10 6.79 15.32
C ILE A 321 6.58 5.92 16.46
N ALA A 322 7.75 6.24 17.00
CA ALA A 322 8.44 5.42 18.00
C ALA A 322 8.40 6.08 19.37
N ARG A 323 8.36 5.25 20.42
CA ARG A 323 8.47 5.68 21.81
C ARG A 323 9.83 5.27 22.39
N PHE A 324 10.56 6.21 22.97
CA PHE A 324 11.86 6.01 23.59
C PHE A 324 11.74 6.22 25.10
N ASP A 325 11.71 5.12 25.84
CA ASP A 325 11.54 5.15 27.30
C ASP A 325 12.89 5.25 28.04
N ASP A 326 13.96 4.68 27.46
CA ASP A 326 15.30 4.64 28.06
C ASP A 326 16.34 5.41 27.23
N LYS A 327 17.36 5.95 27.91
CA LYS A 327 18.53 6.55 27.25
C LYS A 327 19.44 5.45 26.71
N ALA A 328 19.47 5.30 25.39
CA ALA A 328 20.35 4.36 24.70
C ALA A 328 20.76 4.90 23.32
N LYS A 329 21.75 4.27 22.71
CA LYS A 329 22.09 4.56 21.30
C LYS A 329 21.18 3.74 20.40
N TYR A 330 20.19 4.37 19.80
CA TYR A 330 19.17 3.68 19.00
C TYR A 330 19.53 3.54 17.52
N TYR A 331 19.08 2.43 16.95
CA TYR A 331 19.29 2.06 15.56
C TYR A 331 18.01 1.50 14.94
N LEU A 332 17.75 1.87 13.70
CA LEU A 332 16.74 1.26 12.84
C LEU A 332 17.36 0.06 12.09
N ALA A 333 16.92 -1.16 12.38
CA ALA A 333 17.32 -2.40 11.70
C ALA A 333 16.28 -2.86 10.68
N TYR A 334 16.77 -3.40 9.55
CA TYR A 334 15.94 -3.94 8.46
C TYR A 334 16.73 -4.93 7.59
N GLY A 335 16.06 -5.61 6.65
CA GLY A 335 16.64 -6.59 5.74
C GLY A 335 16.54 -8.04 6.21
N ASN A 336 15.65 -8.35 7.15
CA ASN A 336 15.46 -9.73 7.63
C ASN A 336 14.22 -10.37 6.98
N LYS A 337 14.43 -11.06 5.85
CA LYS A 337 13.36 -11.72 5.08
C LYS A 337 12.49 -12.71 5.84
N LYS A 338 12.93 -13.20 7.00
CA LYS A 338 12.21 -14.17 7.84
C LYS A 338 11.60 -13.55 9.10
N ALA A 339 11.74 -12.23 9.29
CA ALA A 339 11.13 -11.54 10.40
C ALA A 339 9.61 -11.53 10.27
N ARG A 340 8.94 -11.50 11.42
CA ARG A 340 7.50 -11.26 11.52
C ARG A 340 7.27 -9.85 12.01
N ALA A 341 6.15 -9.23 11.66
CA ALA A 341 5.80 -7.92 12.17
C ALA A 341 5.80 -7.93 13.72
N PRO A 342 6.35 -6.89 14.37
CA PRO A 342 6.28 -6.80 15.82
C PRO A 342 4.85 -6.51 16.28
N LYS A 343 4.55 -6.86 17.53
CA LYS A 343 3.26 -6.59 18.16
C LYS A 343 3.52 -5.82 19.44
N TYR A 344 3.20 -4.54 19.44
CA TYR A 344 3.37 -3.66 20.60
C TYR A 344 2.00 -3.17 21.08
N ASP A 345 1.87 -2.94 22.38
CA ASP A 345 0.63 -2.42 22.97
C ASP A 345 0.35 -0.97 22.56
N ILE A 346 1.39 -0.21 22.13
CA ILE A 346 1.24 1.19 21.72
C ILE A 346 0.32 1.38 20.51
N ILE A 347 0.09 0.32 19.72
CA ILE A 347 -0.86 0.32 18.60
C ILE A 347 -2.30 0.58 19.11
N ASN A 348 -2.63 0.10 20.31
CA ASN A 348 -3.97 0.23 20.90
C ASN A 348 -4.21 1.61 21.53
N ILE A 349 -3.17 2.41 21.73
CA ILE A 349 -3.24 3.78 22.30
C ILE A 349 -2.81 4.83 21.27
N ALA A 350 -2.99 4.55 19.98
CA ALA A 350 -2.57 5.45 18.90
C ALA A 350 -3.17 6.86 19.00
N SER A 351 -4.34 7.02 19.64
CA SER A 351 -4.97 8.33 19.88
C SER A 351 -4.27 9.19 20.93
N GLN A 352 -3.34 8.64 21.70
CA GLN A 352 -2.54 9.35 22.71
C GLN A 352 -1.16 9.78 22.19
N ILE A 353 -0.84 9.46 20.93
CA ILE A 353 0.43 9.83 20.31
C ILE A 353 0.37 11.32 19.92
N PRO A 354 1.35 12.15 20.32
CA PRO A 354 1.39 13.56 19.93
C PRO A 354 1.50 13.74 18.42
N ASP A 355 0.61 14.56 17.85
CA ASP A 355 0.61 14.87 16.41
C ASP A 355 1.85 15.67 15.98
N ASP A 356 2.47 16.40 16.90
CA ASP A 356 3.63 17.27 16.71
C ASP A 356 4.98 16.61 17.03
N ALA A 357 5.00 15.28 17.23
CA ALA A 357 6.22 14.55 17.54
C ALA A 357 7.37 14.87 16.55
N PRO A 358 8.56 15.26 17.03
CA PRO A 358 9.67 15.71 16.19
C PRO A 358 10.21 14.61 15.28
N LEU A 359 10.75 15.00 14.12
CA LEU A 359 11.32 14.10 13.13
C LEU A 359 12.79 13.76 13.47
N LEU A 360 13.12 12.47 13.52
CA LEU A 360 14.50 12.00 13.69
C LEU A 360 15.27 11.97 12.38
N ALA A 361 16.57 12.25 12.48
CA ALA A 361 17.49 12.09 11.38
C ALA A 361 18.09 10.67 11.38
N LEU A 362 18.12 10.04 10.20
CA LEU A 362 18.79 8.77 9.99
C LEU A 362 20.27 8.98 9.66
N GLY A 363 21.13 8.22 10.32
CA GLY A 363 22.56 8.14 10.04
C GLY A 363 22.86 7.42 8.72
N LYS A 364 24.15 7.09 8.51
CA LYS A 364 24.57 6.33 7.33
C LYS A 364 24.13 4.86 7.45
N VAL A 365 23.89 4.22 6.32
CA VAL A 365 23.60 2.78 6.26
C VAL A 365 24.85 2.00 6.64
N GLU A 366 24.75 1.20 7.70
CA GLU A 366 25.77 0.26 8.13
C GLU A 366 25.31 -1.18 7.85
N HIS A 367 26.26 -2.05 7.52
CA HIS A 367 26.01 -3.49 7.46
C HIS A 367 26.21 -4.11 8.83
N THR A 368 25.25 -4.93 9.27
CA THR A 368 25.42 -5.68 10.51
C THR A 368 26.43 -6.79 10.27
N PRO A 369 27.52 -6.88 11.06
CA PRO A 369 28.49 -7.96 10.89
C PRO A 369 27.79 -9.29 11.13
N LYS A 370 27.67 -10.12 10.07
CA LYS A 370 27.15 -11.47 10.21
C LYS A 370 28.06 -12.21 11.19
N ALA A 371 27.51 -12.70 12.29
CA ALA A 371 28.25 -13.58 13.20
C ALA A 371 28.85 -14.69 12.33
N LYS A 372 30.19 -14.73 12.23
CA LYS A 372 30.87 -15.80 11.50
C LYS A 372 30.31 -17.10 12.06
N LYS A 373 29.67 -17.91 11.20
CA LYS A 373 29.45 -19.32 11.52
C LYS A 373 30.84 -19.88 11.71
N THR A 374 31.32 -19.90 12.95
CA THR A 374 32.44 -20.75 13.30
C THR A 374 31.94 -22.14 12.97
N ASN A 375 32.50 -22.75 11.91
CA ASN A 375 32.48 -24.20 11.77
C ASN A 375 33.27 -24.71 12.97
N ARG A 376 32.62 -24.74 14.14
CA ARG A 376 33.13 -25.43 15.31
C ARG A 376 33.32 -26.86 14.85
N ALA A 377 34.56 -27.33 14.89
CA ALA A 377 34.92 -28.67 14.47
C ALA A 377 33.97 -29.68 15.13
N LEU A 378 33.72 -30.83 14.50
CA LEU A 378 32.76 -31.84 15.01
C LEU A 378 32.98 -32.17 16.50
N LEU A 379 34.21 -32.05 16.99
CA LEU A 379 34.62 -32.25 18.39
C LEU A 379 34.14 -31.16 19.37
N GLU A 380 33.86 -29.94 18.92
CA GLU A 380 33.29 -28.85 19.74
C GLU A 380 31.75 -28.90 19.77
N ASN A 381 31.12 -29.71 18.92
CA ASN A 381 29.67 -29.86 18.93
C ASN A 381 29.27 -30.75 20.11
N LYS A 382 28.68 -30.12 21.14
CA LYS A 382 28.19 -30.77 22.36
C LYS A 382 27.31 -31.99 22.04
N LEU A 383 26.47 -31.92 21.00
CA LEU A 383 25.59 -33.02 20.60
C LEU A 383 26.35 -34.23 20.04
N TRP A 384 27.45 -33.97 19.32
CA TRP A 384 28.34 -35.02 18.77
C TRP A 384 29.09 -35.73 19.90
N LEU A 385 29.61 -34.98 20.88
CA LEU A 385 30.25 -35.53 22.08
C LEU A 385 29.29 -36.45 22.86
N TRP A 386 28.02 -36.06 23.01
CA TRP A 386 27.00 -36.90 23.64
C TRP A 386 26.68 -38.17 22.84
N MET A 387 26.64 -38.10 21.50
CA MET A 387 26.47 -39.29 20.67
C MET A 387 27.63 -40.27 20.82
N VAL A 388 28.88 -39.77 20.83
CA VAL A 388 30.06 -40.63 21.03
C VAL A 388 30.12 -41.20 22.43
N MET A 389 29.83 -40.40 23.46
CA MET A 389 29.76 -40.90 24.83
C MET A 389 28.66 -41.96 24.99
N GLY A 390 27.49 -41.76 24.36
CA GLY A 390 26.43 -42.76 24.31
C GLY A 390 26.86 -44.04 23.61
N PHE A 391 27.55 -43.95 22.48
CA PHE A 391 28.09 -45.10 21.76
C PHE A 391 29.10 -45.89 22.60
N VAL A 392 30.04 -45.21 23.28
CA VAL A 392 31.02 -45.83 24.18
C VAL A 392 30.31 -46.56 25.33
N ILE A 393 29.29 -45.95 25.94
CA ILE A 393 28.51 -46.58 27.01
C ILE A 393 27.79 -47.84 26.52
N VAL A 394 27.20 -47.81 25.32
CA VAL A 394 26.54 -48.98 24.72
C VAL A 394 27.53 -50.11 24.44
N VAL A 395 28.71 -49.80 23.91
CA VAL A 395 29.75 -50.79 23.64
C VAL A 395 30.26 -51.42 24.93
N LEU A 396 30.56 -50.62 25.96
CA LEU A 396 30.99 -51.13 27.27
C LEU A 396 29.89 -51.94 27.97
N GLY A 397 28.64 -51.49 27.87
CA GLY A 397 27.46 -52.22 28.36
C GLY A 397 27.27 -53.57 27.66
N TRP A 398 27.48 -53.62 26.34
CA TRP A 398 27.43 -54.85 25.56
C TRP A 398 28.53 -55.84 25.97
N PHE A 399 29.78 -55.37 26.10
CA PHE A 399 30.90 -56.23 26.51
C PHE A 399 30.73 -56.78 27.91
N THR A 400 30.26 -55.96 28.86
CA THR A 400 29.99 -56.41 30.23
C THR A 400 28.86 -57.46 30.29
N LEU A 401 27.76 -57.26 29.56
CA LEU A 401 26.69 -58.25 29.45
C LEU A 401 27.17 -59.55 28.78
N ARG A 402 27.99 -59.45 27.73
CA ARG A 402 28.56 -60.62 27.03
C ARG A 402 29.53 -61.42 27.92
N MET A 403 30.28 -60.74 28.79
CA MET A 403 31.14 -61.41 29.78
C MET A 403 30.34 -62.10 30.89
N MET A 404 29.20 -61.54 31.29
CA MET A 404 28.31 -62.19 32.27
C MET A 404 27.49 -63.34 31.68
N ALA A 405 27.19 -63.31 30.38
CA ALA A 405 26.46 -64.37 29.68
C ALA A 405 27.34 -65.61 29.34
N LYS A 406 28.66 -65.52 29.53
CA LYS A 406 29.57 -66.66 29.55
C LYS A 406 29.87 -67.05 31.00
N ARG A 407 28.91 -67.72 31.64
CA ARG A 407 29.14 -68.52 32.83
C ARG A 407 28.30 -69.79 32.74
#